data_AF-A0A366H364-F1
#
_entry.id   AF-A0A366H364-F1
#
_cell.length_a   1.000
_cell.length_b   1.000
_cell.length_c   1.000
_cell.angle_alpha   90.00
_cell.angle_beta   90.00
_cell.angle_gamma   90.00
#
_symmetry.space_group_name_H-M   'P 1'
#
loop_
_entity.id
_entity.type
_entity.pdbx_description
1 polymer ?
#
loop_
_entity_poly.entity_id
_entity_poly.type
_entity_poly.pdbx_seq_one_letter_code
_entity_poly.pdbx_strand_id
1 'polypeptide(L)'
;MVTFFGLFLLMSLAMVYKGTIIKRDQAAKSQLKIDYHQREEALMRALVATFPSKVVACLKNDYAASNTYDWNAIFTDAIGRAAAATSLTQDAQNAIGMSGVRTADVGEDSVATVRSWITDLKGNVGQVTPGTTVYESDFTGALAGKMPPFLRPPAGLETADVTRPIVSGEKIYINQAGLGANVVNYPKYNQIPYPNIRFGYAEPGQPFVAKRNWWAFQVKYGAGPGLTKTYVLSLYEIPSQLPIEAATFAEIGKHNDGSAWGANVSITGGVYADSLKMNGAHGADRLAGRQSIEIDGPLTLNNTTITQDFDALGVREQMQAAAKSSILPIALSANSGRVVFYPIPSGTAFLNKPAGTTTKWDQYKGGAIDCKVEVEAIKMVGLVDQTPRAIRVKFLTSAGTKQTVVLERDVNWPDAAQPGGDDIPFQTELSHTGRSCLTFHPSRLNAWLVSKGGDTVVTNNSVRFAVDPTFDPLTTLPVSSPPGVNDMSIIIRRGRDLRTFTRGLSIVGPFRVYIGDDLNDMQIPVPSDPSTSSMTEFYPPMSIFAAELRVGTTAFNRPFDHKGQMGSLQSGGTAAWRPLDLKSGGDDIVHTGQIQAELTPLQSPAELPPISQLNWLVTIEEIAN
;
A
#
# COMPACT_ATOMS: atom_id res chain seq x y z
N MET A 1 31.84 21.75 -75.15
CA MET A 1 31.40 22.43 -73.90
C MET A 1 30.01 22.00 -73.44
N VAL A 2 28.99 22.02 -74.31
CA VAL A 2 27.59 21.68 -73.95
C VAL A 2 27.42 20.26 -73.38
N THR A 3 28.10 19.27 -73.96
CA THR A 3 28.09 17.87 -73.50
C THR A 3 28.71 17.67 -72.12
N PHE A 4 29.80 18.39 -71.82
CA PHE A 4 30.47 18.34 -70.51
C PHE A 4 29.59 18.96 -69.40
N PHE A 5 28.91 20.07 -69.71
CA PHE A 5 27.93 20.70 -68.81
C PHE A 5 26.73 19.79 -68.56
N GLY A 6 26.21 19.12 -69.60
CA GLY A 6 25.10 18.17 -69.47
C GLY A 6 25.45 16.96 -68.61
N LEU A 7 26.67 16.42 -68.72
CA LEU A 7 27.14 15.28 -67.92
C LEU A 7 27.33 15.66 -66.44
N PHE A 8 27.82 16.88 -66.19
CA PHE A 8 27.97 17.42 -64.83
C PHE A 8 26.62 17.67 -64.14
N LEU A 9 25.63 18.18 -64.90
CA LEU A 9 24.25 18.32 -64.43
C LEU A 9 23.60 16.96 -64.12
N LEU A 10 23.81 15.94 -64.95
CA LEU A 10 23.32 14.57 -64.67
C LEU A 10 23.96 13.95 -63.44
N MET A 11 25.29 14.08 -63.26
CA MET A 11 25.97 13.57 -62.06
C MET A 11 25.56 14.31 -60.79
N SER A 12 25.37 15.63 -60.85
CA SER A 12 24.89 16.40 -59.71
C SER A 12 23.44 16.04 -59.35
N LEU A 13 22.56 15.84 -60.35
CA LEU A 13 21.19 15.36 -60.13
C LEU A 13 21.18 13.95 -59.51
N ALA A 14 22.05 13.05 -59.99
CA ALA A 14 22.20 11.70 -59.45
C ALA A 14 22.73 11.71 -58.01
N MET A 15 23.67 12.58 -57.68
CA MET A 15 24.17 12.75 -56.31
C MET A 15 23.13 13.36 -55.38
N VAL A 16 22.36 14.36 -55.82
CA VAL A 16 21.25 14.93 -55.07
C VAL A 16 20.17 13.86 -54.86
N TYR A 17 19.81 13.10 -55.88
CA TYR A 17 18.83 12.02 -55.78
C TYR A 17 19.27 10.92 -54.82
N LYS A 18 20.53 10.47 -54.90
CA LYS A 18 21.12 9.51 -53.95
C LYS A 18 21.13 10.06 -52.52
N GLY A 19 21.51 11.33 -52.33
CA GLY A 19 21.48 12.00 -51.04
C GLY A 19 20.07 12.09 -50.46
N THR A 20 19.07 12.39 -51.28
CA THR A 20 17.66 12.43 -50.88
C THR A 20 17.13 11.05 -50.50
N ILE A 21 17.50 9.99 -51.23
CA ILE A 21 17.13 8.61 -50.88
C ILE A 21 17.71 8.22 -49.51
N ILE A 22 18.98 8.50 -49.27
CA ILE A 22 19.64 8.17 -47.99
C ILE A 22 18.97 8.92 -46.84
N LYS A 23 18.70 10.22 -47.01
CA LYS A 23 17.99 11.03 -45.99
C LYS A 23 16.58 10.50 -45.73
N ARG A 24 15.85 10.09 -46.78
CA ARG A 24 14.51 9.50 -46.65
C ARG A 24 14.55 8.17 -45.90
N ASP A 25 15.52 7.31 -46.18
CA ASP A 25 15.71 6.03 -45.49
C ASP A 25 16.07 6.22 -44.02
N GLN A 26 16.96 7.18 -43.71
CA GLN A 26 17.29 7.55 -42.34
C GLN A 26 16.08 8.11 -41.57
N ALA A 27 15.30 8.99 -42.21
CA ALA A 27 14.07 9.52 -41.62
C ALA A 27 13.05 8.42 -41.35
N ALA A 28 12.83 7.50 -42.31
CA ALA A 28 11.91 6.38 -42.15
C ALA A 28 12.34 5.43 -41.02
N LYS A 29 13.64 5.10 -40.93
CA LYS A 29 14.19 4.31 -39.82
C LYS A 29 14.04 4.99 -38.47
N SER A 30 14.27 6.30 -38.41
CA SER A 30 14.08 7.07 -37.18
C SER A 30 12.61 7.10 -36.75
N GLN A 31 11.69 7.28 -37.71
CA GLN A 31 10.26 7.26 -37.45
C GLN A 31 9.79 5.89 -36.96
N LEU A 32 10.18 4.80 -37.63
CA LEU A 32 9.87 3.44 -37.18
C LEU A 32 10.36 3.17 -35.76
N LYS A 33 11.57 3.62 -35.40
CA LYS A 33 12.09 3.49 -34.03
C LYS A 33 11.24 4.24 -33.01
N ILE A 34 10.78 5.44 -33.35
CA ILE A 34 9.88 6.23 -32.49
C ILE A 34 8.54 5.51 -32.34
N ASP A 35 7.97 5.00 -33.42
CA ASP A 35 6.68 4.31 -33.41
C ASP A 35 6.74 3.01 -32.59
N TYR A 36 7.78 2.20 -32.77
CA TYR A 36 8.01 1.00 -31.95
C TYR A 36 8.16 1.35 -30.48
N HIS A 37 8.91 2.42 -30.17
CA HIS A 37 9.10 2.86 -28.79
C HIS A 37 7.79 3.36 -28.17
N GLN A 38 6.96 4.09 -28.91
CA GLN A 38 5.65 4.54 -28.42
C GLN A 38 4.70 3.37 -28.15
N ARG A 39 4.69 2.35 -29.02
CA ARG A 39 3.86 1.14 -28.81
C ARG A 39 4.35 0.29 -27.65
N GLU A 40 5.68 0.14 -27.53
CA GLU A 40 6.31 -0.48 -26.36
C GLU A 40 5.88 0.23 -25.08
N GLU A 41 6.02 1.56 -25.02
CA GLU A 41 5.57 2.35 -23.88
C GLU A 41 4.08 2.12 -23.60
N ALA A 42 3.21 2.22 -24.61
CA ALA A 42 1.78 1.99 -24.46
C ALA A 42 1.46 0.60 -23.88
N LEU A 43 2.13 -0.45 -24.36
CA LEU A 43 1.98 -1.82 -23.85
C LEU A 43 2.42 -1.92 -22.40
N MET A 44 3.58 -1.37 -22.04
CA MET A 44 4.10 -1.39 -20.68
C MET A 44 3.17 -0.64 -19.70
N ARG A 45 2.64 0.52 -20.10
CA ARG A 45 1.66 1.27 -19.30
C ARG A 45 0.35 0.48 -19.12
N ALA A 46 -0.16 -0.11 -20.19
CA ALA A 46 -1.38 -0.92 -20.15
C ALA A 46 -1.23 -2.16 -19.26
N LEU A 47 -0.04 -2.79 -19.27
CA LEU A 47 0.27 -3.93 -18.43
C LEU A 47 0.23 -3.57 -16.94
N VAL A 48 0.92 -2.50 -16.54
CA VAL A 48 0.94 -2.03 -15.14
C VAL A 48 -0.47 -1.63 -14.66
N ALA A 49 -1.29 -1.05 -15.53
CA ALA A 49 -2.69 -0.70 -15.20
C ALA A 49 -3.62 -1.91 -15.07
N THR A 50 -3.42 -2.96 -15.87
CA THR A 50 -4.29 -4.15 -15.89
C THR A 50 -3.93 -5.13 -14.78
N PHE A 51 -2.64 -5.26 -14.49
CA PHE A 51 -2.09 -6.30 -13.62
C PHE A 51 -2.74 -6.40 -12.23
N PRO A 52 -2.92 -5.30 -11.45
CA PRO A 52 -3.51 -5.38 -10.11
C PRO A 52 -4.88 -6.07 -10.08
N SER A 53 -5.75 -5.77 -11.06
CA SER A 53 -7.10 -6.34 -11.11
C SER A 53 -7.09 -7.86 -11.29
N LYS A 54 -6.11 -8.38 -12.04
CA LYS A 54 -5.92 -9.81 -12.29
C LYS A 54 -5.33 -10.51 -11.07
N VAL A 55 -4.40 -9.87 -10.36
CA VAL A 55 -3.90 -10.37 -9.07
C VAL A 55 -5.03 -10.51 -8.06
N VAL A 56 -5.90 -9.49 -7.94
CA VAL A 56 -7.08 -9.55 -7.06
C VAL A 56 -8.02 -10.69 -7.46
N ALA A 57 -8.25 -10.90 -8.77
CA ALA A 57 -9.07 -12.01 -9.25
C ALA A 57 -8.46 -13.39 -8.92
N CYS A 58 -7.14 -13.54 -9.04
CA CYS A 58 -6.40 -14.74 -8.66
C CYS A 58 -6.54 -15.02 -7.15
N LEU A 59 -6.36 -13.98 -6.32
CA LEU A 59 -6.51 -14.05 -4.86
C LEU A 59 -7.94 -14.38 -4.41
N LYS A 60 -8.96 -13.86 -5.09
CA LYS A 60 -10.37 -14.19 -4.80
C LYS A 60 -10.73 -15.64 -5.12
N ASN A 61 -9.97 -16.28 -6.00
CA ASN A 61 -10.14 -17.68 -6.38
C ASN A 61 -9.09 -18.59 -5.71
N ASP A 62 -8.48 -18.15 -4.61
CA ASP A 62 -7.51 -18.91 -3.82
C ASP A 62 -6.35 -19.51 -4.66
N TYR A 63 -5.90 -18.75 -5.67
CA TYR A 63 -4.86 -19.15 -6.62
C TYR A 63 -5.19 -20.39 -7.45
N ALA A 64 -6.46 -20.71 -7.66
CA ALA A 64 -6.87 -21.76 -8.59
C ALA A 64 -6.35 -21.48 -10.01
N ALA A 65 -6.27 -22.51 -10.86
CA ALA A 65 -5.93 -22.30 -12.26
C ALA A 65 -7.17 -21.75 -13.00
N SER A 66 -6.99 -20.67 -13.78
CA SER A 66 -8.05 -20.11 -14.62
C SER A 66 -7.45 -19.31 -15.77
N ASN A 67 -8.14 -19.32 -16.92
CA ASN A 67 -7.83 -18.49 -18.09
C ASN A 67 -8.28 -17.03 -17.95
N THR A 68 -8.87 -16.63 -16.81
CA THR A 68 -9.38 -15.27 -16.60
C THR A 68 -8.33 -14.31 -16.03
N TYR A 69 -7.31 -14.86 -15.34
CA TYR A 69 -6.28 -14.13 -14.61
C TYR A 69 -4.88 -14.75 -14.75
N ASP A 70 -4.68 -15.68 -15.68
CA ASP A 70 -3.36 -16.16 -16.05
C ASP A 70 -2.57 -15.08 -16.80
N TRP A 71 -1.28 -15.33 -17.02
CA TRP A 71 -0.41 -14.40 -17.76
C TRP A 71 -0.89 -14.17 -19.19
N ASN A 72 -1.48 -15.18 -19.83
CA ASN A 72 -2.09 -15.02 -21.14
C ASN A 72 -3.22 -13.99 -21.14
N ALA A 73 -4.13 -14.03 -20.18
CA ALA A 73 -5.20 -13.06 -20.02
C ALA A 73 -4.67 -11.66 -19.70
N ILE A 74 -3.66 -11.57 -18.83
CA ILE A 74 -3.00 -10.32 -18.49
C ILE A 74 -2.41 -9.65 -19.74
N PHE A 75 -1.63 -10.40 -20.54
CA PHE A 75 -1.03 -9.87 -21.76
C PHE A 75 -2.07 -9.54 -22.83
N THR A 76 -3.11 -10.37 -22.98
CA THR A 76 -4.18 -10.13 -23.96
C THR A 76 -4.93 -8.82 -23.65
N ASP A 77 -5.30 -8.60 -22.39
CA ASP A 77 -5.99 -7.37 -21.97
C ASP A 77 -5.09 -6.13 -22.09
N ALA A 78 -3.80 -6.26 -21.79
CA ALA A 78 -2.82 -5.17 -21.95
C ALA A 78 -2.63 -4.79 -23.42
N ILE A 79 -2.49 -5.77 -24.32
CA ILE A 79 -2.38 -5.55 -25.78
C ILE A 79 -3.63 -4.84 -26.31
N GLY A 80 -4.82 -5.29 -25.88
CA GLY A 80 -6.09 -4.67 -26.26
C GLY A 80 -6.19 -3.21 -25.81
N ARG A 81 -5.81 -2.90 -24.57
CA ARG A 81 -5.81 -1.52 -24.03
C ARG A 81 -4.76 -0.61 -24.66
N ALA A 82 -3.61 -1.16 -24.99
CA ALA A 82 -2.53 -0.42 -25.64
C ALA A 82 -2.81 -0.12 -27.12
N ALA A 83 -3.89 -0.69 -27.69
CA ALA A 83 -4.18 -0.61 -29.12
C ALA A 83 -2.97 -1.06 -29.97
N ALA A 84 -2.15 -1.97 -29.41
CA ALA A 84 -0.83 -2.31 -29.98
C ALA A 84 -0.94 -3.07 -31.31
N ALA A 85 -2.10 -3.67 -31.56
CA ALA A 85 -2.46 -4.43 -32.76
C ALA A 85 -3.27 -3.63 -33.79
N THR A 86 -3.59 -2.34 -33.54
CA THR A 86 -4.44 -1.54 -34.43
C THR A 86 -3.64 -0.48 -35.19
N SER A 87 -3.82 -0.46 -36.50
CA SER A 87 -3.38 0.58 -37.44
C SER A 87 -4.43 1.69 -37.59
N LEU A 88 -4.04 2.79 -38.25
CA LEU A 88 -4.97 3.86 -38.62
C LEU A 88 -6.05 3.32 -39.57
N THR A 89 -7.34 3.51 -39.26
CA THR A 89 -8.43 3.01 -40.11
C THR A 89 -8.42 3.65 -41.51
N GLN A 90 -8.91 2.93 -42.52
CA GLN A 90 -8.96 3.42 -43.91
C GLN A 90 -9.74 4.74 -44.01
N ASP A 91 -10.81 4.90 -43.23
CA ASP A 91 -11.61 6.13 -43.20
C ASP A 91 -10.84 7.31 -42.60
N ALA A 92 -10.05 7.07 -41.55
CA ALA A 92 -9.18 8.09 -40.97
C ALA A 92 -8.06 8.50 -41.94
N GLN A 93 -7.46 7.54 -42.67
CA GLN A 93 -6.46 7.81 -43.71
C GLN A 93 -7.03 8.63 -44.87
N ASN A 94 -8.27 8.33 -45.27
CA ASN A 94 -8.99 9.09 -46.30
C ASN A 94 -9.33 10.51 -45.83
N ALA A 95 -9.73 10.67 -44.56
CA ALA A 95 -10.06 11.98 -43.97
C ALA A 95 -8.85 12.93 -43.84
N ILE A 96 -7.65 12.39 -43.61
CA ILE A 96 -6.40 13.18 -43.55
C ILE A 96 -5.67 13.29 -44.91
N GLY A 97 -6.31 12.85 -46.00
CA GLY A 97 -5.77 12.97 -47.35
C GLY A 97 -4.56 12.06 -47.64
N MET A 98 -4.39 10.96 -46.91
CA MET A 98 -3.25 10.04 -47.02
C MET A 98 -3.53 8.79 -47.88
N SER A 99 -4.59 8.78 -48.69
CA SER A 99 -5.06 7.62 -49.46
C SER A 99 -4.08 7.02 -50.48
N GLY A 100 -2.99 7.72 -50.80
CA GLY A 100 -1.92 7.25 -51.72
C GLY A 100 -0.52 7.17 -51.10
N VAL A 101 -0.39 7.35 -49.79
CA VAL A 101 0.91 7.31 -49.09
C VAL A 101 1.24 5.86 -48.72
N ARG A 102 2.49 5.42 -48.92
CA ARG A 102 2.93 4.13 -48.39
C ARG A 102 2.85 4.16 -46.87
N THR A 103 1.98 3.34 -46.30
CA THR A 103 1.89 3.10 -44.87
C THR A 103 3.14 2.38 -44.40
N ALA A 104 3.81 2.96 -43.41
CA ALA A 104 4.81 2.29 -42.57
C ALA A 104 4.17 1.82 -41.26
N ASP A 105 2.84 1.71 -41.25
CA ASP A 105 2.07 1.31 -40.08
C ASP A 105 2.36 -0.16 -39.78
N VAL A 106 2.85 -0.42 -38.58
CA VAL A 106 3.24 -1.74 -38.06
C VAL A 106 2.08 -2.44 -37.34
N GLY A 107 0.84 -1.99 -37.54
CA GLY A 107 -0.36 -2.40 -36.79
C GLY A 107 -1.38 -3.27 -37.53
N GLU A 108 -0.96 -4.27 -38.30
CA GLU A 108 -1.89 -5.24 -38.92
C GLU A 108 -1.73 -6.68 -38.38
N ASP A 109 -0.97 -6.87 -37.31
CA ASP A 109 -0.80 -8.17 -36.68
C ASP A 109 -1.96 -8.50 -35.72
N SER A 110 -2.39 -9.77 -35.71
CA SER A 110 -3.43 -10.21 -34.78
C SER A 110 -2.95 -10.11 -33.32
N VAL A 111 -3.88 -9.93 -32.38
CA VAL A 111 -3.57 -9.96 -30.93
C VAL A 111 -2.84 -11.25 -30.54
N ALA A 112 -3.16 -12.38 -31.17
CA ALA A 112 -2.47 -13.65 -30.94
C ALA A 112 -1.01 -13.63 -31.42
N THR A 113 -0.73 -12.95 -32.54
CA THR A 113 0.62 -12.75 -33.08
C THR A 113 1.44 -11.88 -32.15
N VAL A 114 0.93 -10.72 -31.74
CA VAL A 114 1.63 -9.81 -30.81
C VAL A 114 1.89 -10.50 -29.47
N ARG A 115 0.93 -11.30 -28.98
CA ARG A 115 1.10 -12.10 -27.76
C ARG A 115 2.20 -13.15 -27.89
N SER A 116 2.40 -13.74 -29.07
CA SER A 116 3.48 -14.72 -29.30
C SER A 116 4.88 -14.13 -29.16
N TRP A 117 5.01 -12.80 -29.20
CA TRP A 117 6.28 -12.10 -28.99
C TRP A 117 6.63 -11.94 -27.52
N ILE A 118 5.68 -12.21 -26.62
CA ILE A 118 5.86 -12.14 -25.18
C ILE A 118 6.11 -13.55 -24.63
N THR A 119 7.31 -13.78 -24.12
CA THR A 119 7.74 -15.09 -23.60
C THR A 119 8.37 -14.97 -22.22
N ASP A 120 8.50 -16.09 -21.52
CA ASP A 120 9.43 -16.21 -20.40
C ASP A 120 10.91 -16.12 -20.89
N LEU A 121 11.87 -16.21 -19.97
CA LEU A 121 13.30 -16.19 -20.32
C LEU A 121 13.78 -17.41 -21.11
N LYS A 122 12.96 -18.47 -21.20
CA LYS A 122 13.25 -19.70 -21.95
C LYS A 122 12.56 -19.75 -23.32
N GLY A 123 11.75 -18.74 -23.66
CA GLY A 123 11.03 -18.64 -24.93
C GLY A 123 9.64 -19.28 -24.93
N ASN A 124 9.09 -19.64 -23.77
CA ASN A 124 7.73 -20.16 -23.66
C ASN A 124 6.71 -19.02 -23.74
N VAL A 125 5.80 -19.10 -24.71
CA VAL A 125 4.74 -18.10 -24.93
C VAL A 125 3.70 -18.16 -23.82
N GLY A 126 3.25 -16.98 -23.37
CA GLY A 126 2.16 -16.89 -22.40
C GLY A 126 2.54 -17.23 -20.95
N GLN A 127 3.85 -17.34 -20.70
CA GLN A 127 4.44 -17.59 -19.40
C GLN A 127 5.37 -16.44 -19.02
N VAL A 128 5.76 -16.40 -17.75
CA VAL A 128 6.79 -15.51 -17.22
C VAL A 128 7.77 -16.32 -16.39
N THR A 129 8.96 -15.78 -16.15
CA THR A 129 9.92 -16.34 -15.20
C THR A 129 9.77 -15.63 -13.85
N PRO A 130 9.23 -16.29 -12.80
CA PRO A 130 9.01 -15.64 -11.50
C PRO A 130 10.33 -15.37 -10.77
N GLY A 131 10.37 -14.26 -10.04
CA GLY A 131 11.46 -13.88 -9.13
C GLY A 131 11.50 -14.69 -7.84
N THR A 132 11.48 -16.02 -7.95
CA THR A 132 11.52 -16.93 -6.81
C THR A 132 12.75 -17.82 -6.82
N THR A 133 13.12 -18.34 -5.66
CA THR A 133 14.30 -19.20 -5.48
C THR A 133 14.26 -20.47 -6.34
N VAL A 134 13.08 -20.87 -6.83
CA VAL A 134 12.90 -22.02 -7.74
C VAL A 134 13.43 -21.74 -9.14
N TYR A 135 13.39 -20.48 -9.58
CA TYR A 135 13.78 -20.06 -10.92
C TYR A 135 15.08 -19.23 -10.92
N GLU A 136 15.81 -19.18 -9.80
CA GLU A 136 17.07 -18.43 -9.69
C GLU A 136 18.08 -18.84 -10.77
N SER A 137 18.15 -20.12 -11.12
CA SER A 137 19.02 -20.65 -12.17
C SER A 137 18.71 -20.13 -13.58
N ASP A 138 17.54 -19.53 -13.79
CA ASP A 138 17.14 -18.97 -15.09
C ASP A 138 17.71 -17.55 -15.29
N PHE A 139 18.19 -16.92 -14.22
CA PHE A 139 18.73 -15.55 -14.22
C PHE A 139 20.27 -15.56 -14.28
N THR A 140 20.82 -16.05 -15.39
CA THR A 140 22.27 -16.20 -15.60
C THR A 140 22.84 -15.19 -16.60
N GLY A 141 24.17 -15.19 -16.77
CA GLY A 141 24.86 -14.37 -17.77
C GLY A 141 24.65 -12.87 -17.57
N ALA A 142 24.12 -12.20 -18.61
CA ALA A 142 23.88 -10.76 -18.61
C ALA A 142 22.88 -10.27 -17.55
N LEU A 143 22.06 -11.18 -16.98
CA LEU A 143 21.09 -10.87 -15.93
C LEU A 143 21.64 -11.09 -14.52
N ALA A 144 22.77 -11.78 -14.38
CA ALA A 144 23.35 -12.12 -13.08
C ALA A 144 23.73 -10.85 -12.30
N GLY A 145 23.31 -10.77 -11.03
CA GLY A 145 23.57 -9.62 -10.16
C GLY A 145 22.78 -8.33 -10.48
N LYS A 146 21.98 -8.32 -11.56
CA LYS A 146 21.08 -7.21 -11.90
C LYS A 146 19.65 -7.44 -11.41
N MET A 147 19.34 -8.66 -10.96
CA MET A 147 18.00 -9.03 -10.54
C MET A 147 17.70 -8.59 -9.10
N PRO A 148 16.43 -8.28 -8.78
CA PRO A 148 16.03 -8.02 -7.42
C PRO A 148 16.18 -9.28 -6.53
N PRO A 149 16.19 -9.13 -5.20
CA PRO A 149 16.22 -10.25 -4.27
C PRO A 149 15.07 -11.25 -4.54
N PHE A 150 15.37 -12.55 -4.53
CA PHE A 150 14.41 -13.63 -4.77
C PHE A 150 13.54 -13.90 -3.55
N LEU A 151 12.28 -14.29 -3.77
CA LEU A 151 11.40 -14.75 -2.70
C LEU A 151 11.32 -16.27 -2.67
N ARG A 152 11.25 -16.86 -1.47
CA ARG A 152 10.85 -18.25 -1.33
C ARG A 152 9.34 -18.36 -1.59
N PRO A 153 8.90 -19.21 -2.53
CA PRO A 153 7.48 -19.37 -2.82
C PRO A 153 6.75 -20.10 -1.67
N PRO A 154 5.41 -19.98 -1.59
CA PRO A 154 4.60 -20.79 -0.68
C PRO A 154 4.63 -22.25 -1.12
N ALA A 155 4.53 -23.16 -0.15
CA ALA A 155 4.48 -24.59 -0.44
C ALA A 155 3.26 -24.94 -1.31
N GLY A 156 3.47 -25.74 -2.35
CA GLY A 156 2.43 -26.16 -3.30
C GLY A 156 2.05 -25.14 -4.38
N LEU A 157 2.66 -23.95 -4.38
CA LEU A 157 2.45 -22.90 -5.39
C LEU A 157 3.73 -22.55 -6.16
N GLU A 158 4.78 -23.37 -6.04
CA GLU A 158 6.11 -23.13 -6.59
C GLU A 158 6.10 -22.95 -8.11
N THR A 159 5.36 -23.82 -8.82
CA THR A 159 5.28 -23.81 -10.29
C THR A 159 4.09 -23.02 -10.82
N ALA A 160 3.10 -22.72 -9.97
CA ALA A 160 1.89 -22.00 -10.37
C ALA A 160 2.22 -20.59 -10.87
N ASP A 161 3.23 -19.95 -10.28
CA ASP A 161 3.61 -18.55 -10.51
C ASP A 161 4.07 -18.25 -11.95
N VAL A 162 4.55 -19.27 -12.67
CA VAL A 162 4.89 -19.20 -14.11
C VAL A 162 3.66 -18.96 -14.97
N THR A 163 2.50 -19.45 -14.54
CA THR A 163 1.26 -19.45 -15.32
C THR A 163 0.27 -18.39 -14.87
N ARG A 164 0.31 -17.99 -13.59
CA ARG A 164 -0.57 -16.97 -13.02
C ARG A 164 0.15 -16.23 -11.89
N PRO A 165 -0.14 -14.96 -11.62
CA PRO A 165 0.57 -14.22 -10.57
C PRO A 165 0.19 -14.73 -9.19
N ILE A 166 1.19 -15.13 -8.40
CA ILE A 166 1.02 -15.50 -6.98
C ILE A 166 1.54 -14.35 -6.11
N VAL A 167 0.65 -13.68 -5.39
CA VAL A 167 1.00 -12.65 -4.39
C VAL A 167 0.48 -13.13 -3.05
N SER A 168 1.36 -13.54 -2.14
CA SER A 168 0.97 -14.21 -0.90
C SER A 168 1.75 -13.70 0.30
N GLY A 169 1.09 -13.62 1.47
CA GLY A 169 1.74 -13.35 2.75
C GLY A 169 2.75 -14.42 3.18
N GLU A 170 2.65 -15.63 2.62
CA GLU A 170 3.56 -16.76 2.87
C GLU A 170 4.84 -16.70 2.01
N LYS A 171 4.88 -15.84 0.97
CA LYS A 171 6.12 -15.53 0.25
C LYS A 171 7.00 -14.68 1.14
N ILE A 172 8.24 -15.11 1.33
CA ILE A 172 9.20 -14.47 2.24
C ILE A 172 10.58 -14.30 1.60
N TYR A 173 11.35 -13.36 2.11
CA TYR A 173 12.76 -13.21 1.81
C TYR A 173 13.60 -14.34 2.43
N ILE A 174 14.68 -14.66 1.74
CA ILE A 174 15.76 -15.52 2.22
C ILE A 174 17.07 -14.74 2.28
N ASN A 175 18.09 -15.30 2.92
CA ASN A 175 19.37 -14.62 3.10
C ASN A 175 20.07 -14.44 1.73
N GLN A 176 20.24 -13.18 1.32
CA GLN A 176 20.81 -12.80 0.02
C GLN A 176 21.25 -11.32 0.06
N ALA A 177 22.00 -10.89 -0.95
CA ALA A 177 22.43 -9.50 -1.10
C ALA A 177 21.25 -8.55 -1.41
N GLY A 178 21.41 -7.26 -1.07
CA GLY A 178 20.43 -6.21 -1.38
C GLY A 178 19.26 -6.07 -0.40
N LEU A 179 19.35 -6.71 0.78
CA LEU A 179 18.40 -6.60 1.88
C LEU A 179 19.03 -5.81 3.04
N GLY A 180 18.29 -4.86 3.61
CA GLY A 180 18.74 -3.99 4.70
C GLY A 180 18.41 -4.49 6.11
N ALA A 181 17.56 -5.51 6.26
CA ALA A 181 17.16 -6.09 7.54
C ALA A 181 17.44 -7.60 7.62
N ASN A 182 17.62 -8.14 8.83
CA ASN A 182 17.84 -9.57 9.02
C ASN A 182 16.59 -10.39 8.70
N VAL A 183 16.69 -11.27 7.70
CA VAL A 183 15.59 -12.12 7.22
C VAL A 183 15.09 -13.15 8.23
N VAL A 184 15.89 -13.51 9.26
CA VAL A 184 15.46 -14.41 10.32
C VAL A 184 14.42 -13.73 11.21
N ASN A 185 14.62 -12.44 11.48
CA ASN A 185 13.72 -11.63 12.31
C ASN A 185 12.55 -11.09 11.47
N TYR A 186 12.85 -10.65 10.24
CA TYR A 186 11.90 -9.97 9.36
C TYR A 186 11.83 -10.66 7.98
N PRO A 187 11.29 -11.89 7.90
CA PRO A 187 11.22 -12.63 6.64
C PRO A 187 10.17 -12.06 5.67
N LYS A 188 9.08 -11.47 6.17
CA LYS A 188 7.95 -11.02 5.34
C LYS A 188 8.21 -9.68 4.66
N TYR A 189 8.72 -8.70 5.38
CA TYR A 189 9.06 -7.36 4.87
C TYR A 189 10.49 -7.05 5.21
N ASN A 190 11.19 -6.39 4.29
CA ASN A 190 12.59 -6.02 4.47
C ASN A 190 12.79 -4.55 4.04
N GLN A 191 13.93 -3.97 4.39
CA GLN A 191 14.36 -2.72 3.79
C GLN A 191 14.97 -3.03 2.42
N ILE A 192 14.37 -2.49 1.37
CA ILE A 192 14.87 -2.59 0.00
C ILE A 192 14.96 -1.18 -0.60
N PRO A 193 15.77 -0.94 -1.63
CA PRO A 193 15.82 0.37 -2.27
C PRO A 193 14.50 0.67 -2.99
N TYR A 194 13.99 1.87 -2.81
CA TYR A 194 12.84 2.37 -3.58
C TYR A 194 13.19 2.46 -5.07
N PRO A 195 12.30 2.01 -5.98
CA PRO A 195 12.60 1.99 -7.41
C PRO A 195 12.85 3.38 -7.97
N ASN A 196 13.64 3.45 -9.05
CA ASN A 196 13.89 4.71 -9.76
C ASN A 196 12.69 5.12 -10.62
N ILE A 197 11.69 5.70 -9.96
CA ILE A 197 10.43 6.13 -10.56
C ILE A 197 10.10 7.57 -10.15
N ARG A 198 9.19 8.20 -10.90
CA ARG A 198 8.75 9.58 -10.65
C ARG A 198 7.74 9.72 -9.52
N PHE A 199 7.13 8.62 -9.08
CA PHE A 199 6.15 8.66 -8.01
C PHE A 199 6.85 8.91 -6.67
N GLY A 200 6.49 10.00 -6.00
CA GLY A 200 7.20 10.54 -4.83
C GLY A 200 6.85 9.89 -3.50
N TYR A 201 6.59 8.58 -3.44
CA TYR A 201 6.34 7.89 -2.16
C TYR A 201 7.60 7.86 -1.27
N ALA A 202 8.75 7.56 -1.87
CA ALA A 202 10.08 7.68 -1.27
C ALA A 202 11.10 8.13 -2.35
N GLU A 203 12.34 8.42 -1.95
CA GLU A 203 13.39 8.83 -2.90
C GLU A 203 13.92 7.60 -3.64
N PRO A 204 14.14 7.63 -4.97
CA PRO A 204 14.86 6.59 -5.68
C PRO A 204 16.14 6.15 -4.95
N GLY A 205 16.25 4.85 -4.66
CA GLY A 205 17.37 4.28 -3.93
C GLY A 205 17.30 4.42 -2.40
N GLN A 206 16.41 5.26 -1.86
CA GLN A 206 16.17 5.35 -0.42
C GLN A 206 15.64 4.00 0.08
N PRO A 207 16.20 3.44 1.17
CA PRO A 207 15.63 2.27 1.81
C PRO A 207 14.20 2.54 2.28
N PHE A 208 13.29 1.64 1.96
CA PHE A 208 11.91 1.66 2.46
C PHE A 208 11.46 0.23 2.77
N VAL A 209 10.47 0.11 3.66
CA VAL A 209 9.99 -1.19 4.12
C VAL A 209 9.00 -1.74 3.11
N ALA A 210 9.34 -2.86 2.46
CA ALA A 210 8.47 -3.48 1.47
C ALA A 210 8.79 -4.96 1.26
N LYS A 211 7.89 -5.64 0.54
CA LYS A 211 8.15 -6.94 -0.09
C LYS A 211 7.93 -6.84 -1.59
N ARG A 212 8.96 -7.15 -2.38
CA ARG A 212 8.94 -7.04 -3.84
C ARG A 212 8.65 -8.41 -4.48
N ASN A 213 7.43 -8.61 -4.96
CA ASN A 213 7.14 -9.69 -5.90
C ASN A 213 7.50 -9.21 -7.30
N TRP A 214 8.15 -10.04 -8.10
CA TRP A 214 8.55 -9.64 -9.44
C TRP A 214 8.56 -10.81 -10.41
N TRP A 215 8.35 -10.50 -11.69
CA TRP A 215 8.29 -11.47 -12.79
C TRP A 215 9.03 -10.91 -13.99
N ALA A 216 9.88 -11.73 -14.59
CA ALA A 216 10.63 -11.38 -15.79
C ALA A 216 9.99 -11.99 -17.04
N PHE A 217 9.99 -11.22 -18.13
CA PHE A 217 9.53 -11.67 -19.44
C PHE A 217 10.30 -10.94 -20.54
N GLN A 218 10.26 -11.52 -21.74
CA GLN A 218 10.90 -10.96 -22.93
C GLN A 218 9.85 -10.49 -23.92
N VAL A 219 10.13 -9.38 -24.61
CA VAL A 219 9.35 -8.94 -25.76
C VAL A 219 10.28 -8.92 -26.97
N LYS A 220 9.88 -9.66 -28.02
CA LYS A 220 10.61 -9.72 -29.28
C LYS A 220 10.01 -8.76 -30.30
N TYR A 221 10.80 -7.79 -30.76
CA TYR A 221 10.40 -6.82 -31.78
C TYR A 221 11.03 -7.17 -33.14
N GLY A 222 10.21 -7.12 -34.20
CA GLY A 222 10.63 -7.26 -35.60
C GLY A 222 10.86 -8.71 -36.08
N ALA A 223 10.87 -8.88 -37.41
CA ALA A 223 11.21 -10.14 -38.08
C ALA A 223 12.73 -10.27 -38.33
N GLY A 224 13.28 -11.50 -38.32
CA GLY A 224 14.72 -11.76 -38.53
C GLY A 224 15.54 -11.77 -37.23
N PRO A 225 16.76 -11.19 -37.16
CA PRO A 225 17.57 -11.22 -35.94
C PRO A 225 16.87 -10.55 -34.75
N GLY A 226 15.87 -9.69 -35.00
CA GLY A 226 14.97 -9.12 -33.99
C GLY A 226 15.67 -8.30 -32.90
N LEU A 227 14.90 -7.56 -32.13
CA LEU A 227 15.38 -7.01 -30.86
C LEU A 227 14.58 -7.68 -29.75
N THR A 228 15.26 -8.44 -28.90
CA THR A 228 14.66 -8.99 -27.67
C THR A 228 15.02 -8.08 -26.50
N LYS A 229 13.99 -7.52 -25.86
CA LYS A 229 14.13 -6.76 -24.63
C LYS A 229 13.61 -7.57 -23.44
N THR A 230 14.29 -7.48 -22.31
CA THR A 230 13.90 -8.13 -21.06
C THR A 230 13.29 -7.10 -20.12
N TYR A 231 12.11 -7.40 -19.59
CA TYR A 231 11.43 -6.55 -18.62
C TYR A 231 11.22 -7.28 -17.31
N VAL A 232 11.20 -6.51 -16.23
CA VAL A 232 10.81 -6.96 -14.90
C VAL A 232 9.57 -6.18 -14.48
N LEU A 233 8.43 -6.88 -14.37
CA LEU A 233 7.22 -6.37 -13.74
C LEU A 233 7.33 -6.61 -12.24
N SER A 234 7.26 -5.55 -11.44
CA SER A 234 7.35 -5.61 -9.98
C SER A 234 6.06 -5.14 -9.33
N LEU A 235 5.64 -5.85 -8.29
CA LEU A 235 4.61 -5.45 -7.34
C LEU A 235 5.25 -5.40 -5.95
N TYR A 236 5.38 -4.18 -5.44
CA TYR A 236 5.84 -3.92 -4.09
C TYR A 236 4.62 -3.93 -3.17
N GLU A 237 4.60 -4.87 -2.22
CA GLU A 237 3.70 -4.87 -1.08
C GLU A 237 4.29 -3.97 0.00
N ILE A 238 3.68 -2.81 0.16
CA ILE A 238 4.18 -1.73 1.01
C ILE A 238 3.25 -1.60 2.21
N PRO A 239 3.67 -1.97 3.43
CA PRO A 239 2.92 -1.55 4.61
C PRO A 239 2.87 -0.04 4.71
N SER A 240 1.76 0.50 5.22
CA SER A 240 1.65 1.92 5.55
C SER A 240 2.84 2.32 6.42
N GLN A 241 3.64 3.25 5.90
CA GLN A 241 4.92 3.63 6.52
C GLN A 241 5.21 5.13 6.42
N LEU A 242 4.33 5.90 5.79
CA LEU A 242 4.46 7.35 5.77
C LEU A 242 3.85 7.98 7.04
N PRO A 243 4.36 9.15 7.48
CA PRO A 243 3.78 9.89 8.61
C PRO A 243 2.27 10.13 8.44
N ILE A 244 1.83 10.42 7.22
CA ILE A 244 0.42 10.61 6.86
C ILE A 244 0.10 9.84 5.58
N GLU A 245 -0.91 8.97 5.65
CA GLU A 245 -1.33 8.12 4.54
C GLU A 245 -2.87 7.97 4.49
N ALA A 246 -3.49 8.31 3.35
CA ALA A 246 -4.94 8.19 3.18
C ALA A 246 -5.38 7.79 1.77
N ALA A 247 -6.23 6.76 1.67
CA ALA A 247 -6.89 6.38 0.41
C ALA A 247 -8.17 7.19 0.12
N THR A 248 -8.25 8.43 0.61
CA THR A 248 -9.38 9.38 0.44
C THR A 248 -8.85 10.80 0.19
N PHE A 249 -9.74 11.77 0.04
CA PHE A 249 -9.38 13.18 0.10
C PHE A 249 -8.92 13.56 1.51
N ALA A 250 -7.70 14.09 1.63
CA ALA A 250 -7.12 14.56 2.88
C ALA A 250 -6.81 16.06 2.82
N GLU A 251 -7.15 16.80 3.88
CA GLU A 251 -6.77 18.19 4.08
C GLU A 251 -5.80 18.29 5.27
N ILE A 252 -4.60 18.79 5.01
CA ILE A 252 -3.49 18.86 5.97
C ILE A 252 -3.20 20.34 6.29
N GLY A 253 -2.87 20.63 7.54
CA GLY A 253 -2.50 21.98 8.00
C GLY A 253 -3.66 22.84 8.50
N LYS A 254 -4.91 22.35 8.41
CA LYS A 254 -6.10 23.00 8.96
C LYS A 254 -7.00 22.01 9.71
N HIS A 255 -7.72 22.50 10.69
CA HIS A 255 -8.77 21.81 11.41
C HIS A 255 -10.13 22.01 10.74
N ASN A 256 -11.14 21.23 11.13
CA ASN A 256 -12.50 21.34 10.57
C ASN A 256 -13.17 22.70 10.80
N ASP A 257 -12.77 23.42 11.85
CA ASP A 257 -13.23 24.78 12.12
C ASP A 257 -12.49 25.86 11.29
N GLY A 258 -11.53 25.45 10.47
CA GLY A 258 -10.70 26.32 9.62
C GLY A 258 -9.44 26.86 10.29
N SER A 259 -9.23 26.61 11.58
CA SER A 259 -8.01 27.01 12.28
C SER A 259 -6.79 26.25 11.74
N ALA A 260 -5.65 26.95 11.63
CA ALA A 260 -4.41 26.33 11.16
C ALA A 260 -3.77 25.47 12.27
N TRP A 261 -3.02 24.44 11.87
CA TRP A 261 -2.21 23.67 12.81
C TRP A 261 -1.18 24.57 13.49
N GLY A 262 -0.92 24.31 14.78
CA GLY A 262 0.08 25.04 15.55
C GLY A 262 1.52 24.66 15.18
N ALA A 263 2.47 25.44 15.68
CA ALA A 263 3.92 25.20 15.49
C ALA A 263 4.45 23.94 16.21
N ASN A 264 3.62 23.35 17.07
CA ASN A 264 3.84 22.11 17.81
C ASN A 264 3.49 20.84 17.02
N VAL A 265 3.14 20.99 15.74
CA VAL A 265 2.91 19.89 14.80
C VAL A 265 4.02 19.88 13.76
N SER A 266 4.74 18.76 13.65
CA SER A 266 5.78 18.53 12.64
C SER A 266 5.54 17.24 11.87
N ILE A 267 5.92 17.26 10.59
CA ILE A 267 5.94 16.12 9.69
C ILE A 267 7.38 15.92 9.25
N THR A 268 7.91 14.71 9.43
CA THR A 268 9.19 14.28 8.85
C THR A 268 8.89 13.27 7.75
N GLY A 269 9.52 13.39 6.58
CA GLY A 269 9.28 12.48 5.46
C GLY A 269 8.09 12.88 4.57
N GLY A 270 7.49 11.89 3.89
CA GLY A 270 6.50 12.13 2.84
C GLY A 270 5.05 12.01 3.27
N VAL A 271 4.16 12.75 2.61
CA VAL A 271 2.71 12.65 2.80
C VAL A 271 2.10 12.03 1.55
N TYR A 272 1.21 11.05 1.73
CA TYR A 272 0.42 10.48 0.64
C TYR A 272 -1.08 10.59 0.90
N ALA A 273 -1.83 11.01 -0.11
CA ALA A 273 -3.27 10.84 -0.15
C ALA A 273 -3.79 10.55 -1.57
N ASP A 274 -4.98 9.99 -1.69
CA ASP A 274 -5.62 9.81 -3.00
C ASP A 274 -5.86 11.16 -3.69
N SER A 275 -6.40 12.12 -2.94
CA SER A 275 -6.41 13.55 -3.26
C SER A 275 -5.92 14.31 -2.04
N LEU A 276 -5.09 15.34 -2.22
CA LEU A 276 -4.48 16.07 -1.11
C LEU A 276 -4.76 17.57 -1.24
N LYS A 277 -5.07 18.22 -0.13
CA LYS A 277 -4.95 19.67 0.03
C LYS A 277 -3.95 19.99 1.14
N MET A 278 -2.89 20.71 0.82
CA MET A 278 -1.81 21.05 1.74
C MET A 278 -1.85 22.54 2.08
N ASN A 279 -2.04 22.87 3.36
CA ASN A 279 -2.00 24.24 3.87
C ASN A 279 -0.69 24.45 4.65
N GLY A 280 0.38 24.89 3.98
CA GLY A 280 1.73 24.98 4.57
C GLY A 280 2.44 23.63 4.63
N ALA A 281 3.78 23.63 4.67
CA ALA A 281 4.58 22.40 4.56
C ALA A 281 4.65 21.58 5.85
N HIS A 282 4.60 22.24 7.02
CA HIS A 282 4.74 21.61 8.35
C HIS A 282 5.97 20.68 8.50
N GLY A 283 7.03 20.92 7.73
CA GLY A 283 8.25 20.10 7.72
C GLY A 283 8.27 18.94 6.71
N ALA A 284 7.16 18.67 6.00
CA ALA A 284 7.10 17.58 5.05
C ALA A 284 8.17 17.71 3.94
N ASP A 285 8.81 16.59 3.61
CA ASP A 285 9.87 16.54 2.59
C ASP A 285 9.32 16.36 1.18
N ARG A 286 8.14 15.75 1.05
CA ARG A 286 7.52 15.39 -0.23
C ARG A 286 6.01 15.21 -0.12
N LEU A 287 5.32 15.39 -1.24
CA LEU A 287 3.88 15.15 -1.39
C LEU A 287 3.62 14.18 -2.56
N ALA A 288 2.86 13.13 -2.30
CA ALA A 288 2.42 12.17 -3.31
C ALA A 288 0.90 12.09 -3.37
N GLY A 289 0.35 12.11 -4.58
CA GLY A 289 -1.08 12.08 -4.83
C GLY A 289 -1.44 11.05 -5.89
N ARG A 290 -2.64 10.44 -5.80
CA ARG A 290 -3.12 9.57 -6.89
C ARG A 290 -3.87 10.36 -7.96
N GLN A 291 -4.81 11.21 -7.54
CA GLN A 291 -5.77 11.93 -8.38
C GLN A 291 -5.47 13.44 -8.46
N SER A 292 -5.26 14.11 -7.33
CA SER A 292 -4.98 15.55 -7.30
C SER A 292 -4.17 15.96 -6.07
N ILE A 293 -3.43 17.07 -6.21
CA ILE A 293 -2.80 17.77 -5.09
C ILE A 293 -3.09 19.26 -5.27
N GLU A 294 -3.68 19.89 -4.26
CA GLU A 294 -3.90 21.33 -4.15
C GLU A 294 -2.98 21.88 -3.05
N ILE A 295 -2.36 23.04 -3.30
CA ILE A 295 -1.50 23.70 -2.32
C ILE A 295 -2.02 25.12 -2.05
N ASP A 296 -2.22 25.46 -0.78
CA ASP A 296 -2.71 26.78 -0.35
C ASP A 296 -1.52 27.73 -0.15
N GLY A 297 -0.94 28.18 -1.27
CA GLY A 297 0.23 29.06 -1.33
C GLY A 297 1.56 28.33 -1.60
N PRO A 298 2.67 29.08 -1.82
CA PRO A 298 3.99 28.50 -2.01
C PRO A 298 4.44 27.71 -0.79
N LEU A 299 5.01 26.54 -1.01
CA LEU A 299 5.53 25.67 0.04
C LEU A 299 6.96 25.22 -0.28
N THR A 300 7.76 24.96 0.75
CA THR A 300 9.13 24.46 0.58
C THR A 300 9.16 22.99 0.96
N LEU A 301 9.46 22.12 -0.02
CA LEU A 301 9.67 20.68 0.19
C LEU A 301 11.12 20.36 -0.12
N ASN A 302 11.84 19.79 0.85
CA ASN A 302 13.25 19.44 0.70
C ASN A 302 14.09 20.54 0.01
N ASN A 303 14.02 21.76 0.55
CA ASN A 303 14.68 22.97 0.04
C ASN A 303 14.27 23.43 -1.37
N THR A 304 13.19 22.89 -1.94
CA THR A 304 12.62 23.31 -3.23
C THR A 304 11.30 24.03 -3.01
N THR A 305 11.18 25.25 -3.51
CA THR A 305 9.91 25.99 -3.48
C THR A 305 8.98 25.48 -4.57
N ILE A 306 7.78 25.07 -4.17
CA ILE A 306 6.72 24.55 -5.02
C ILE A 306 5.55 25.54 -5.01
N THR A 307 5.01 25.83 -6.20
CA THR A 307 3.84 26.69 -6.41
C THR A 307 2.68 25.88 -6.98
N GLN A 308 1.50 26.48 -7.07
CA GLN A 308 0.28 25.80 -7.55
C GLN A 308 0.42 25.25 -8.97
N ASP A 309 1.33 25.81 -9.77
CA ASP A 309 1.62 25.39 -11.15
C ASP A 309 2.63 24.24 -11.24
N PHE A 310 2.89 23.50 -10.16
CA PHE A 310 3.88 22.40 -10.14
C PHE A 310 3.64 21.35 -11.24
N ASP A 311 2.38 21.17 -11.66
CA ASP A 311 1.98 20.19 -12.67
C ASP A 311 1.79 20.80 -14.07
N ALA A 312 2.10 22.09 -14.26
CA ALA A 312 2.06 22.72 -15.57
C ALA A 312 3.14 22.15 -16.50
N LEU A 313 2.85 22.17 -17.81
CA LEU A 313 3.80 21.75 -18.84
C LEU A 313 5.08 22.58 -18.77
N GLY A 314 6.25 21.93 -18.80
CA GLY A 314 7.56 22.59 -18.72
C GLY A 314 8.03 22.80 -17.28
N VAL A 315 7.13 23.00 -16.31
CA VAL A 315 7.50 23.21 -14.90
C VAL A 315 8.05 21.92 -14.30
N ARG A 316 7.41 20.77 -14.55
CA ARG A 316 7.91 19.46 -14.10
C ARG A 316 9.27 19.12 -14.70
N GLU A 317 9.42 19.33 -16.00
CA GLU A 317 10.66 19.06 -16.72
C GLU A 317 11.80 19.97 -16.24
N GLN A 318 11.48 21.24 -15.95
CA GLN A 318 12.42 22.17 -15.34
C GLN A 318 12.81 21.75 -13.92
N MET A 319 11.86 21.30 -13.09
CA MET A 319 12.16 20.76 -11.76
C MET A 319 13.06 19.53 -11.84
N GLN A 320 12.79 18.60 -12.76
CA GLN A 320 13.64 17.43 -13.00
C GLN A 320 15.04 17.82 -13.47
N ALA A 321 15.13 18.78 -14.41
CA ALA A 321 16.40 19.27 -14.91
C ALA A 321 17.22 19.96 -13.80
N ALA A 322 16.57 20.75 -12.94
CA ALA A 322 17.19 21.40 -11.80
C ALA A 322 17.66 20.39 -10.74
N ALA A 323 16.85 19.38 -10.44
CA ALA A 323 17.17 18.31 -9.49
C ALA A 323 18.21 17.32 -10.03
N LYS A 324 18.48 17.31 -11.35
CA LYS A 324 19.32 16.31 -12.05
C LYS A 324 18.95 14.87 -11.70
N SER A 325 17.68 14.64 -11.39
CA SER A 325 17.16 13.37 -10.91
C SER A 325 15.72 13.19 -11.34
N SER A 326 15.25 11.94 -11.34
CA SER A 326 13.84 11.61 -11.50
C SER A 326 13.00 12.00 -10.27
N ILE A 327 13.65 12.49 -9.20
CA ILE A 327 13.02 12.97 -7.97
C ILE A 327 12.14 14.18 -8.28
N LEU A 328 10.85 14.03 -8.00
CA LEU A 328 9.92 15.13 -7.88
C LEU A 328 9.48 15.24 -6.41
N PRO A 329 9.68 16.39 -5.75
CA PRO A 329 9.23 16.58 -4.36
C PRO A 329 7.69 16.59 -4.27
N ILE A 330 7.01 16.83 -5.38
CA ILE A 330 5.56 16.72 -5.51
C ILE A 330 5.22 15.91 -6.76
N ALA A 331 4.43 14.85 -6.62
CA ALA A 331 4.14 13.95 -7.74
C ALA A 331 2.75 13.35 -7.71
N LEU A 332 2.12 13.29 -8.89
CA LEU A 332 0.89 12.53 -9.13
C LEU A 332 1.22 11.19 -9.77
N SER A 333 0.61 10.11 -9.27
CA SER A 333 0.77 8.77 -9.87
C SER A 333 0.32 8.74 -11.33
N ALA A 334 -0.73 9.51 -11.69
CA ALA A 334 -1.26 9.61 -13.05
C ALA A 334 -0.22 10.14 -14.06
N ASN A 335 0.77 10.91 -13.59
CA ASN A 335 1.80 11.51 -14.44
C ASN A 335 3.04 10.60 -14.60
N SER A 336 3.08 9.48 -13.87
CA SER A 336 4.17 8.50 -13.87
C SER A 336 3.78 7.28 -14.69
N GLY A 337 3.84 7.39 -16.03
CA GLY A 337 3.22 6.44 -16.96
C GLY A 337 3.41 4.93 -16.71
N ARG A 338 4.61 4.47 -16.31
CA ARG A 338 4.92 3.05 -16.04
C ARG A 338 4.74 2.63 -14.57
N VAL A 339 3.89 3.34 -13.83
CA VAL A 339 3.69 3.14 -12.40
C VAL A 339 2.20 3.19 -12.07
N VAL A 340 1.75 2.29 -11.20
CA VAL A 340 0.43 2.38 -10.55
C VAL A 340 0.61 2.21 -9.05
N PHE A 341 0.03 3.13 -8.28
CA PHE A 341 -0.11 3.00 -6.84
C PHE A 341 -1.56 2.67 -6.50
N TYR A 342 -1.76 1.63 -5.71
CA TYR A 342 -3.07 1.05 -5.39
C TYR A 342 -3.17 0.73 -3.89
N PRO A 343 -3.86 1.57 -3.10
CA PRO A 343 -4.11 1.30 -1.69
C PRO A 343 -5.03 0.09 -1.45
N ILE A 344 -4.73 -0.75 -0.45
CA ILE A 344 -5.44 -2.00 -0.17
C ILE A 344 -5.79 -2.17 1.31
N PRO A 345 -7.04 -2.56 1.57
CA PRO A 345 -8.28 -1.90 1.17
C PRO A 345 -8.59 -0.78 2.17
N SER A 346 -9.30 0.24 1.72
CA SER A 346 -9.84 1.25 2.61
C SER A 346 -11.32 0.99 2.85
N GLY A 347 -11.69 0.79 4.12
CA GLY A 347 -13.07 0.90 4.57
C GLY A 347 -13.38 0.04 5.79
N THR A 348 -14.67 -0.09 6.07
CA THR A 348 -15.21 -0.90 7.18
C THR A 348 -14.89 -2.39 7.03
N ALA A 349 -14.60 -2.86 5.81
CA ALA A 349 -14.14 -4.23 5.56
C ALA A 349 -12.79 -4.57 6.22
N PHE A 350 -11.95 -3.57 6.49
CA PHE A 350 -10.70 -3.77 7.24
C PHE A 350 -10.97 -4.07 8.72
N LEU A 351 -12.02 -3.47 9.28
CA LEU A 351 -12.42 -3.54 10.69
C LEU A 351 -13.28 -4.76 11.01
N ASN A 352 -13.81 -5.45 10.00
CA ASN A 352 -14.78 -6.53 10.16
C ASN A 352 -14.28 -7.84 9.54
N LYS A 353 -14.69 -8.97 10.12
CA LYS A 353 -14.56 -10.27 9.46
C LYS A 353 -15.76 -10.48 8.53
N PRO A 354 -15.56 -10.93 7.28
CA PRO A 354 -16.66 -11.26 6.38
C PRO A 354 -17.47 -12.43 6.93
N ALA A 355 -18.76 -12.45 6.62
CA ALA A 355 -19.61 -13.61 6.87
C ALA A 355 -19.29 -14.73 5.86
N GLY A 356 -19.12 -15.96 6.33
CA GLY A 356 -18.88 -17.13 5.47
C GLY A 356 -17.40 -17.48 5.27
N THR A 357 -17.10 -18.19 4.18
CA THR A 357 -15.75 -18.66 3.86
C THR A 357 -14.87 -17.51 3.37
N THR A 358 -13.78 -17.26 4.07
CA THR A 358 -12.81 -16.20 3.75
C THR A 358 -11.90 -16.61 2.58
N THR A 359 -11.87 -15.82 1.51
CA THR A 359 -10.91 -16.01 0.40
C THR A 359 -9.50 -15.53 0.78
N LYS A 360 -8.47 -15.89 -0.01
CA LYS A 360 -7.12 -15.33 0.15
C LYS A 360 -7.10 -13.81 -0.04
N TRP A 361 -7.97 -13.24 -0.89
CA TRP A 361 -8.13 -11.78 -1.00
C TRP A 361 -8.68 -11.16 0.29
N ASP A 362 -9.66 -11.80 0.94
CA ASP A 362 -10.22 -11.30 2.18
C ASP A 362 -9.18 -11.34 3.31
N GLN A 363 -8.40 -12.42 3.42
CA GLN A 363 -7.26 -12.50 4.34
C GLN A 363 -6.22 -11.43 4.05
N TYR A 364 -5.87 -11.24 2.78
CA TYR A 364 -4.84 -10.28 2.36
C TYR A 364 -5.20 -8.84 2.73
N LYS A 365 -6.50 -8.51 2.67
CA LYS A 365 -6.98 -7.13 2.79
C LYS A 365 -7.53 -6.80 4.20
N GLY A 366 -7.99 -7.79 4.97
CA GLY A 366 -8.76 -7.54 6.18
C GLY A 366 -7.93 -7.62 7.47
N GLY A 367 -7.66 -6.47 8.10
CA GLY A 367 -6.92 -6.45 9.37
C GLY A 367 -7.58 -7.25 10.50
N ALA A 368 -8.92 -7.23 10.57
CA ALA A 368 -9.67 -7.96 11.58
C ALA A 368 -9.58 -9.49 11.44
N ILE A 369 -9.33 -10.02 10.23
CA ILE A 369 -9.24 -11.47 9.99
C ILE A 369 -8.00 -12.06 10.65
N ASP A 370 -6.89 -11.34 10.59
CA ASP A 370 -5.56 -11.79 11.01
C ASP A 370 -5.31 -11.67 12.52
N CYS A 371 -6.20 -10.99 13.26
CA CYS A 371 -6.11 -10.84 14.71
C CYS A 371 -6.11 -12.20 15.42
N LYS A 372 -5.18 -12.35 16.38
CA LYS A 372 -4.98 -13.61 17.14
C LYS A 372 -5.91 -13.73 18.34
N VAL A 373 -6.32 -12.60 18.91
CA VAL A 373 -7.31 -12.51 19.98
C VAL A 373 -8.60 -11.91 19.42
N GLU A 374 -9.73 -12.52 19.74
CA GLU A 374 -11.06 -12.04 19.37
C GLU A 374 -11.90 -11.85 20.63
N VAL A 375 -12.39 -10.64 20.85
CA VAL A 375 -13.25 -10.26 21.97
C VAL A 375 -14.62 -9.88 21.41
N GLU A 376 -15.60 -10.77 21.59
CA GLU A 376 -16.95 -10.61 21.07
C GLU A 376 -17.91 -10.35 22.23
N ALA A 377 -18.61 -9.22 22.23
CA ALA A 377 -19.74 -9.03 23.13
C ALA A 377 -20.91 -9.88 22.64
N ILE A 378 -21.43 -10.75 23.52
CA ILE A 378 -22.44 -11.77 23.17
C ILE A 378 -23.76 -11.59 23.92
N LYS A 379 -23.76 -10.84 25.03
CA LYS A 379 -24.96 -10.41 25.76
C LYS A 379 -24.75 -9.00 26.29
N MET A 380 -25.79 -8.17 26.19
CA MET A 380 -25.80 -6.81 26.74
C MET A 380 -26.84 -6.68 27.88
N VAL A 381 -26.88 -5.54 28.56
CA VAL A 381 -27.95 -5.23 29.53
C VAL A 381 -29.32 -5.19 28.84
N GLY A 382 -29.41 -4.62 27.63
CA GLY A 382 -30.61 -4.66 26.79
C GLY A 382 -30.45 -3.81 25.52
N LEU A 383 -31.47 -3.76 24.66
CA LEU A 383 -31.40 -3.05 23.37
C LEU A 383 -31.16 -1.53 23.46
N VAL A 384 -31.42 -0.93 24.62
CA VAL A 384 -31.15 0.50 24.88
C VAL A 384 -29.79 0.70 25.55
N ASP A 385 -29.41 -0.19 26.46
CA ASP A 385 -28.13 -0.16 27.15
C ASP A 385 -27.24 -1.31 26.64
N GLN A 386 -26.37 -0.97 25.69
CA GLN A 386 -25.43 -1.90 25.09
C GLN A 386 -24.18 -2.14 25.98
N THR A 387 -24.31 -2.05 27.31
CA THR A 387 -23.25 -2.45 28.26
C THR A 387 -23.10 -3.97 28.26
N PRO A 388 -21.91 -4.52 27.98
CA PRO A 388 -21.70 -5.96 27.96
C PRO A 388 -21.96 -6.62 29.31
N ARG A 389 -22.80 -7.65 29.31
CA ARG A 389 -22.99 -8.57 30.45
C ARG A 389 -22.26 -9.88 30.24
N ALA A 390 -22.00 -10.26 28.99
CA ALA A 390 -21.11 -11.36 28.67
C ALA A 390 -20.26 -11.09 27.42
N ILE A 391 -19.01 -11.50 27.48
CA ILE A 391 -18.07 -11.47 26.35
C ILE A 391 -17.46 -12.86 26.12
N ARG A 392 -17.21 -13.18 24.86
CA ARG A 392 -16.48 -14.36 24.43
C ARG A 392 -15.09 -13.93 23.97
N VAL A 393 -14.06 -14.48 24.60
CA VAL A 393 -12.66 -14.22 24.26
C VAL A 393 -12.07 -15.47 23.63
N LYS A 394 -11.61 -15.37 22.39
CA LYS A 394 -10.89 -16.43 21.67
C LYS A 394 -9.43 -16.04 21.53
N PHE A 395 -8.50 -16.95 21.78
CA PHE A 395 -7.05 -16.69 21.67
C PHE A 395 -6.28 -17.96 21.30
N LEU A 396 -5.02 -17.83 20.89
CA LEU A 396 -4.16 -18.98 20.56
C LEU A 396 -3.48 -19.55 21.79
N THR A 397 -3.38 -20.88 21.86
CA THR A 397 -2.52 -21.60 22.79
C THR A 397 -1.11 -21.75 22.21
N SER A 398 -0.15 -22.20 23.03
CA SER A 398 1.23 -22.48 22.58
C SER A 398 1.32 -23.57 21.50
N ALA A 399 0.29 -24.42 21.38
CA ALA A 399 0.17 -25.41 20.32
C ALA A 399 -0.42 -24.84 19.01
N GLY A 400 -0.76 -23.55 18.96
CA GLY A 400 -1.37 -22.88 17.81
C GLY A 400 -2.86 -23.15 17.63
N THR A 401 -3.51 -23.83 18.58
CA THR A 401 -4.96 -24.06 18.57
C THR A 401 -5.72 -22.89 19.18
N LYS A 402 -6.95 -22.62 18.73
CA LYS A 402 -7.81 -21.60 19.35
C LYS A 402 -8.48 -22.13 20.61
N GLN A 403 -8.33 -21.41 21.71
CA GLN A 403 -9.07 -21.59 22.95
C GLN A 403 -10.13 -20.50 23.09
N THR A 404 -11.23 -20.81 23.77
CA THR A 404 -12.34 -19.88 24.03
C THR A 404 -12.64 -19.80 25.53
N VAL A 405 -12.81 -18.60 26.05
CA VAL A 405 -13.28 -18.31 27.41
C VAL A 405 -14.49 -17.39 27.32
N VAL A 406 -15.58 -17.74 28.01
CA VAL A 406 -16.74 -16.85 28.16
C VAL A 406 -16.67 -16.21 29.54
N LEU A 407 -16.73 -14.89 29.57
CA LEU A 407 -16.79 -14.08 30.78
C LEU A 407 -18.21 -13.54 30.90
N GLU A 408 -18.87 -13.81 32.03
CA GLU A 408 -20.25 -13.39 32.32
C GLU A 408 -20.30 -12.74 33.70
N ARG A 409 -20.91 -11.55 33.76
CA ARG A 409 -21.09 -10.78 34.99
C ARG A 409 -21.87 -11.61 36.01
N ASP A 410 -21.50 -11.47 37.28
CA ASP A 410 -22.07 -12.22 38.42
C ASP A 410 -21.83 -13.75 38.39
N VAL A 411 -21.04 -14.25 37.43
CA VAL A 411 -20.68 -15.68 37.32
C VAL A 411 -19.17 -15.87 37.47
N ASN A 412 -18.39 -15.35 36.51
CA ASN A 412 -16.94 -15.51 36.47
C ASN A 412 -16.21 -14.24 35.97
N TRP A 413 -16.95 -13.14 35.82
CA TRP A 413 -16.43 -11.84 35.44
C TRP A 413 -16.73 -10.80 36.54
N PRO A 414 -15.99 -10.86 37.67
CA PRO A 414 -16.13 -9.88 38.73
C PRO A 414 -15.84 -8.45 38.24
N ASP A 415 -16.54 -7.49 38.81
CA ASP A 415 -16.27 -6.06 38.60
C ASP A 415 -14.90 -5.69 39.17
N ALA A 416 -14.33 -4.57 38.72
CA ALA A 416 -12.98 -4.14 39.15
C ALA A 416 -12.83 -3.99 40.68
N ALA A 417 -13.92 -3.70 41.40
CA ALA A 417 -13.92 -3.58 42.87
C ALA A 417 -14.01 -4.93 43.61
N GLN A 418 -14.38 -6.01 42.90
CA GLN A 418 -14.53 -7.34 43.48
C GLN A 418 -13.22 -8.13 43.40
N PRO A 419 -12.97 -9.09 44.32
CA PRO A 419 -11.79 -9.94 44.28
C PRO A 419 -11.60 -10.62 42.91
N GLY A 420 -10.39 -10.54 42.35
CA GLY A 420 -10.04 -11.10 41.04
C GLY A 420 -10.50 -10.26 39.83
N GLY A 421 -11.32 -9.22 40.02
CA GLY A 421 -11.72 -8.31 38.94
C GLY A 421 -10.54 -7.56 38.32
N ASP A 422 -9.55 -7.24 39.15
CA ASP A 422 -8.32 -6.57 38.73
C ASP A 422 -7.34 -7.45 37.95
N ASP A 423 -7.56 -8.77 37.90
CA ASP A 423 -6.74 -9.70 37.10
C ASP A 423 -7.27 -9.85 35.67
N ILE A 424 -8.49 -9.39 35.41
CA ILE A 424 -9.14 -9.52 34.10
C ILE A 424 -8.82 -8.29 33.24
N PRO A 425 -8.36 -8.47 31.99
CA PRO A 425 -8.00 -7.37 31.11
C PRO A 425 -9.21 -6.62 30.55
N PHE A 426 -10.42 -7.12 30.77
CA PHE A 426 -11.67 -6.56 30.29
C PHE A 426 -12.56 -6.15 31.46
N GLN A 427 -13.11 -4.94 31.40
CA GLN A 427 -14.08 -4.42 32.37
C GLN A 427 -15.14 -3.59 31.64
N THR A 428 -16.18 -3.16 32.35
CA THR A 428 -17.24 -2.31 31.79
C THR A 428 -17.26 -0.98 32.51
N GLU A 429 -17.46 0.09 31.76
CA GLU A 429 -17.49 1.47 32.25
C GLU A 429 -18.51 2.25 31.42
N LEU A 430 -19.04 3.36 31.95
CA LEU A 430 -19.76 4.35 31.15
C LEU A 430 -18.80 5.48 30.78
N SER A 431 -18.79 5.90 29.51
CA SER A 431 -18.07 7.12 29.12
C SER A 431 -18.65 8.33 29.86
N HIS A 432 -17.92 9.46 29.83
CA HIS A 432 -18.46 10.72 30.37
C HIS A 432 -19.82 11.11 29.78
N THR A 433 -20.06 10.78 28.50
CA THR A 433 -21.32 11.03 27.79
C THR A 433 -22.38 9.94 28.00
N GLY A 434 -22.16 9.03 28.96
CA GLY A 434 -23.10 7.97 29.31
C GLY A 434 -23.13 6.79 28.34
N ARG A 435 -22.10 6.64 27.49
CA ARG A 435 -22.05 5.54 26.52
C ARG A 435 -21.52 4.27 27.17
N SER A 436 -22.15 3.15 26.83
CA SER A 436 -21.74 1.83 27.26
C SER A 436 -20.36 1.46 26.69
N CYS A 437 -19.38 1.19 27.55
CA CYS A 437 -18.02 0.89 27.13
C CYS A 437 -17.53 -0.48 27.64
N LEU A 438 -16.78 -1.18 26.79
CA LEU A 438 -15.88 -2.25 27.18
C LEU A 438 -14.48 -1.68 27.35
N THR A 439 -13.97 -1.66 28.57
CA THR A 439 -12.63 -1.19 28.92
C THR A 439 -11.61 -2.33 28.76
N PHE A 440 -10.58 -2.10 27.97
CA PHE A 440 -9.45 -2.99 27.75
C PHE A 440 -8.19 -2.47 28.46
N HIS A 441 -7.54 -3.36 29.20
CA HIS A 441 -6.30 -3.14 29.93
C HIS A 441 -5.17 -3.99 29.32
N PRO A 442 -4.39 -3.47 28.35
CA PRO A 442 -3.35 -4.24 27.66
C PRO A 442 -2.32 -4.85 28.62
N SER A 443 -1.94 -4.11 29.67
CA SER A 443 -0.98 -4.53 30.69
C SER A 443 -1.37 -5.80 31.45
N ARG A 444 -2.67 -6.13 31.50
CA ARG A 444 -3.18 -7.33 32.18
C ARG A 444 -3.31 -8.54 31.25
N LEU A 445 -3.29 -8.32 29.93
CA LEU A 445 -3.64 -9.35 28.95
C LEU A 445 -2.69 -10.55 29.02
N ASN A 446 -1.38 -10.32 29.15
CA ASN A 446 -0.39 -11.40 29.15
C ASN A 446 -0.58 -12.38 30.31
N ALA A 447 -0.65 -11.86 31.55
CA ALA A 447 -0.85 -12.69 32.73
C ALA A 447 -2.17 -13.45 32.66
N TRP A 448 -3.24 -12.78 32.20
CA TRP A 448 -4.55 -13.41 32.04
C TRP A 448 -4.54 -14.53 31.00
N LEU A 449 -3.95 -14.32 29.82
CA LEU A 449 -3.85 -15.35 28.77
C LEU A 449 -3.14 -16.61 29.29
N VAL A 450 -1.97 -16.44 29.92
CA VAL A 450 -1.20 -17.56 30.49
C VAL A 450 -2.02 -18.29 31.55
N SER A 451 -2.71 -17.56 32.44
CA SER A 451 -3.58 -18.16 33.46
C SER A 451 -4.74 -18.99 32.89
N LYS A 452 -5.14 -18.73 31.65
CA LYS A 452 -6.21 -19.46 30.94
C LYS A 452 -5.67 -20.53 30.00
N GLY A 453 -4.36 -20.78 29.93
CA GLY A 453 -3.76 -21.76 29.01
C GLY A 453 -3.46 -21.22 27.61
N GLY A 454 -3.56 -19.91 27.42
CA GLY A 454 -3.16 -19.22 26.19
C GLY A 454 -1.64 -19.05 26.09
N ASP A 455 -1.17 -18.82 24.87
CA ASP A 455 0.19 -18.33 24.65
C ASP A 455 0.32 -16.87 25.10
N THR A 456 1.56 -16.43 25.31
CA THR A 456 1.91 -15.07 25.70
C THR A 456 1.50 -14.03 24.65
N VAL A 457 1.60 -12.76 25.02
CA VAL A 457 1.38 -11.64 24.09
C VAL A 457 2.44 -11.52 22.98
N VAL A 458 3.48 -12.36 22.97
CA VAL A 458 4.38 -12.48 21.80
C VAL A 458 3.62 -13.07 20.60
N THR A 459 2.74 -14.04 20.86
CA THR A 459 1.89 -14.68 19.85
C THR A 459 0.51 -14.00 19.77
N ASN A 460 -0.09 -13.72 20.92
CA ASN A 460 -1.42 -13.10 21.03
C ASN A 460 -1.34 -11.56 21.03
N ASN A 461 -0.65 -11.00 20.03
CA ASN A 461 -0.31 -9.58 19.92
C ASN A 461 -1.31 -8.72 19.12
N SER A 462 -2.46 -9.25 18.73
CA SER A 462 -3.46 -8.52 17.96
C SER A 462 -4.87 -8.85 18.45
N VAL A 463 -5.63 -7.82 18.79
CA VAL A 463 -6.95 -7.93 19.43
C VAL A 463 -8.01 -7.33 18.51
N ARG A 464 -8.97 -8.16 18.12
CA ARG A 464 -10.19 -7.72 17.46
C ARG A 464 -11.31 -7.57 18.48
N PHE A 465 -11.98 -6.43 18.47
CA PHE A 465 -13.26 -6.25 19.16
C PHE A 465 -14.42 -6.41 18.17
N ALA A 466 -15.49 -7.09 18.58
CA ALA A 466 -16.73 -7.21 17.81
C ALA A 466 -17.96 -7.41 18.71
N VAL A 467 -19.15 -7.42 18.09
CA VAL A 467 -20.41 -7.86 18.70
C VAL A 467 -20.94 -9.07 17.91
N ASP A 468 -21.53 -10.04 18.60
CA ASP A 468 -22.23 -11.19 18.02
C ASP A 468 -23.72 -11.13 18.38
N PRO A 469 -24.55 -10.43 17.58
CA PRO A 469 -25.97 -10.29 17.86
C PRO A 469 -26.76 -11.60 17.65
N THR A 470 -26.14 -12.63 17.06
CA THR A 470 -26.82 -13.92 16.82
C THR A 470 -26.91 -14.77 18.08
N PHE A 471 -26.05 -14.50 19.08
CA PHE A 471 -26.02 -15.26 20.32
C PHE A 471 -27.18 -14.89 21.26
N ASP A 472 -27.44 -13.59 21.43
CA ASP A 472 -28.59 -13.07 22.18
C ASP A 472 -29.23 -11.88 21.46
N PRO A 473 -30.11 -12.14 20.48
CA PRO A 473 -30.75 -11.09 19.68
C PRO A 473 -31.77 -10.25 20.48
N LEU A 474 -32.10 -10.66 21.72
CA LEU A 474 -33.03 -9.91 22.57
C LEU A 474 -32.35 -8.76 23.32
N THR A 475 -31.02 -8.82 23.47
CA THR A 475 -30.25 -7.81 24.20
C THR A 475 -29.19 -7.13 23.33
N THR A 476 -28.71 -7.79 22.28
CA THR A 476 -27.51 -7.38 21.55
C THR A 476 -27.82 -6.85 20.15
N LEU A 477 -27.36 -5.63 19.84
CA LEU A 477 -27.51 -5.01 18.52
C LEU A 477 -26.24 -5.14 17.67
N PRO A 478 -26.37 -5.25 16.33
CA PRO A 478 -25.23 -5.06 15.44
C PRO A 478 -24.69 -3.63 15.56
N VAL A 479 -23.37 -3.48 15.42
CA VAL A 479 -22.70 -2.17 15.45
C VAL A 479 -23.10 -1.35 14.23
N SER A 480 -23.48 -0.08 14.44
CA SER A 480 -23.80 0.85 13.36
C SER A 480 -22.53 1.27 12.62
N SER A 481 -22.67 1.67 11.34
CA SER A 481 -21.55 2.20 10.55
C SER A 481 -21.96 3.50 9.86
N PRO A 482 -21.47 4.68 10.32
CA PRO A 482 -20.56 4.88 11.46
C PRO A 482 -21.20 4.55 12.83
N PRO A 483 -20.40 4.39 13.91
CA PRO A 483 -20.91 4.06 15.24
C PRO A 483 -21.91 5.09 15.77
N GLY A 484 -23.08 4.59 16.20
CA GLY A 484 -24.19 5.37 16.73
C GLY A 484 -24.00 5.82 18.18
N VAL A 485 -25.01 6.50 18.75
CA VAL A 485 -24.98 6.94 20.16
C VAL A 485 -25.10 5.77 21.14
N ASN A 486 -25.92 4.79 20.79
CA ASN A 486 -26.26 3.65 21.63
C ASN A 486 -25.34 2.43 21.38
N ASP A 487 -24.42 2.52 20.41
CA ASP A 487 -23.48 1.44 20.16
C ASP A 487 -22.46 1.34 21.30
N MET A 488 -22.08 0.10 21.63
CA MET A 488 -20.95 -0.14 22.53
C MET A 488 -19.69 0.57 22.01
N SER A 489 -18.92 1.17 22.91
CA SER A 489 -17.60 1.75 22.62
C SER A 489 -16.49 0.98 23.34
N ILE A 490 -15.24 1.21 22.97
CA ILE A 490 -14.06 0.62 23.63
C ILE A 490 -13.28 1.72 24.33
N ILE A 491 -12.80 1.47 25.55
CA ILE A 491 -11.84 2.34 26.24
C ILE A 491 -10.55 1.56 26.43
N ILE A 492 -9.40 2.16 26.09
CA ILE A 492 -8.08 1.62 26.42
C ILE A 492 -7.59 2.31 27.68
N ARG A 493 -7.29 1.54 28.73
CA ARG A 493 -6.75 2.04 30.01
C ARG A 493 -5.49 1.29 30.42
N ARG A 494 -4.67 1.92 31.27
CA ARG A 494 -3.41 1.32 31.79
C ARG A 494 -2.53 0.74 30.68
N GLY A 495 -2.44 1.46 29.56
CA GLY A 495 -1.67 1.06 28.38
C GLY A 495 -0.25 1.65 28.32
N ARG A 496 0.19 2.33 29.39
CA ARG A 496 1.47 3.06 29.41
C ARG A 496 2.67 2.16 29.15
N ASP A 497 2.75 1.03 29.85
CA ASP A 497 3.84 0.06 29.74
C ASP A 497 3.42 -1.12 28.86
N LEU A 498 3.89 -1.11 27.61
CA LEU A 498 3.69 -2.21 26.66
C LEU A 498 4.97 -2.99 26.41
N ARG A 499 6.01 -2.89 27.25
CA ARG A 499 7.32 -3.51 27.00
C ARG A 499 7.28 -5.04 26.84
N THR A 500 6.25 -5.70 27.35
CA THR A 500 6.01 -7.13 27.16
C THR A 500 5.56 -7.50 25.74
N PHE A 501 5.02 -6.55 24.98
CA PHE A 501 4.59 -6.71 23.59
C PHE A 501 5.79 -6.55 22.64
N THR A 502 6.79 -7.43 22.76
CA THR A 502 8.04 -7.34 21.97
C THR A 502 7.84 -7.52 20.47
N ARG A 503 6.69 -8.06 20.04
CA ARG A 503 6.26 -8.12 18.63
C ARG A 503 5.15 -7.13 18.30
N GLY A 504 4.95 -6.13 19.17
CA GLY A 504 3.94 -5.08 19.04
C GLY A 504 2.54 -5.43 19.55
N LEU A 505 1.60 -4.49 19.42
CA LEU A 505 0.19 -4.63 19.75
C LEU A 505 -0.69 -3.98 18.67
N SER A 506 -1.64 -4.72 18.13
CA SER A 506 -2.67 -4.17 17.24
C SER A 506 -4.06 -4.28 17.84
N ILE A 507 -4.83 -3.20 17.77
CA ILE A 507 -6.23 -3.14 18.19
C ILE A 507 -7.09 -2.83 16.97
N VAL A 508 -8.08 -3.68 16.69
CA VAL A 508 -8.92 -3.57 15.50
C VAL A 508 -10.39 -3.72 15.87
N GLY A 509 -11.27 -2.84 15.41
CA GLY A 509 -12.71 -3.05 15.54
C GLY A 509 -13.56 -1.94 14.95
N PRO A 510 -14.83 -2.21 14.61
CA PRO A 510 -15.75 -1.24 14.00
C PRO A 510 -16.33 -0.25 15.03
N PHE A 511 -15.64 -0.01 16.15
CA PHE A 511 -16.15 0.80 17.25
C PHE A 511 -15.52 2.17 17.29
N ARG A 512 -16.13 3.02 18.10
CA ARG A 512 -15.45 4.16 18.69
C ARG A 512 -14.50 3.70 19.78
N VAL A 513 -13.25 4.13 19.70
CA VAL A 513 -12.19 3.80 20.66
C VAL A 513 -11.76 5.08 21.38
N TYR A 514 -11.79 5.05 22.71
CA TYR A 514 -11.26 6.10 23.57
C TYR A 514 -9.90 5.69 24.13
N ILE A 515 -8.89 6.53 23.98
CA ILE A 515 -7.61 6.41 24.68
C ILE A 515 -7.77 7.09 26.04
N GLY A 516 -7.93 6.31 27.12
CA GLY A 516 -8.31 6.83 28.43
C GLY A 516 -7.17 7.44 29.24
N ASP A 517 -5.97 6.88 29.11
CA ASP A 517 -4.74 7.22 29.82
C ASP A 517 -3.52 7.16 28.86
N ASP A 518 -2.31 7.43 29.34
CA ASP A 518 -1.07 7.27 28.56
C ASP A 518 -0.97 5.88 27.94
N LEU A 519 -0.51 5.83 26.69
CA LEU A 519 -0.47 4.62 25.88
C LEU A 519 0.88 4.49 25.17
N ASN A 520 1.57 3.38 25.41
CA ASN A 520 2.86 3.05 24.78
C ASN A 520 3.99 4.09 25.01
N ASP A 521 4.10 4.61 26.23
CA ASP A 521 5.04 5.68 26.61
C ASP A 521 6.37 5.14 27.19
N MET A 522 6.59 3.81 27.13
CA MET A 522 7.79 3.17 27.69
C MET A 522 8.66 2.57 26.59
N GLN A 523 9.89 3.06 26.46
CA GLN A 523 10.87 2.55 25.51
C GLN A 523 11.33 1.12 25.86
N ILE A 524 11.73 0.38 24.83
CA ILE A 524 12.49 -0.88 24.94
C ILE A 524 13.84 -0.73 24.23
N PRO A 525 14.82 -1.61 24.50
CA PRO A 525 16.08 -1.57 23.77
C PRO A 525 15.84 -1.67 22.26
N VAL A 526 16.52 -0.81 21.48
CA VAL A 526 16.52 -0.87 20.02
C VAL A 526 16.97 -2.28 19.59
N PRO A 527 16.19 -2.99 18.75
CA PRO A 527 16.59 -4.31 18.26
C PRO A 527 17.95 -4.25 17.58
N SER A 528 18.82 -5.23 17.83
CA SER A 528 20.11 -5.32 17.14
C SER A 528 19.90 -5.83 15.72
N ASP A 529 19.75 -4.91 14.78
CA ASP A 529 19.55 -5.18 13.35
C ASP A 529 20.19 -4.07 12.50
N PRO A 530 20.72 -4.36 11.30
CA PRO A 530 21.26 -3.29 10.44
C PRO A 530 20.22 -2.21 10.11
N SER A 531 18.94 -2.59 10.01
CA SER A 531 17.83 -1.68 9.66
C SER A 531 17.46 -0.67 10.74
N THR A 532 17.91 -0.86 11.98
CA THR A 532 17.59 -0.02 13.14
C THR A 532 18.81 0.77 13.63
N SER A 533 19.93 0.72 12.91
CA SER A 533 21.22 1.29 13.34
C SER A 533 21.23 2.81 13.54
N SER A 534 20.30 3.54 12.92
CA SER A 534 20.12 5.00 13.08
C SER A 534 19.16 5.39 14.22
N MET A 535 18.49 4.42 14.86
CA MET A 535 17.46 4.69 15.86
C MET A 535 18.06 4.90 17.24
N THR A 536 17.60 5.94 17.93
CA THR A 536 17.98 6.24 19.33
C THR A 536 16.87 5.91 20.32
N GLU A 537 15.62 5.95 19.88
CA GLU A 537 14.45 5.56 20.66
C GLU A 537 13.72 4.42 19.95
N PHE A 538 13.15 3.50 20.72
CA PHE A 538 12.32 2.43 20.18
C PHE A 538 11.24 2.07 21.17
N TYR A 539 10.00 2.06 20.71
CA TYR A 539 8.82 1.67 21.48
C TYR A 539 8.25 0.37 20.88
N PRO A 540 7.58 -0.48 21.67
CA PRO A 540 6.81 -1.59 21.14
C PRO A 540 5.92 -1.13 19.96
N PRO A 541 6.00 -1.77 18.77
CA PRO A 541 5.18 -1.38 17.62
C PRO A 541 3.69 -1.41 17.95
N MET A 542 2.93 -0.37 17.61
CA MET A 542 1.50 -0.33 17.95
C MET A 542 0.65 0.18 16.79
N SER A 543 -0.53 -0.40 16.60
CA SER A 543 -1.56 0.15 15.71
C SER A 543 -2.96 0.08 16.32
N ILE A 544 -3.75 1.10 16.05
CA ILE A 544 -5.18 1.15 16.40
C ILE A 544 -5.96 1.44 15.11
N PHE A 545 -6.82 0.49 14.74
CA PHE A 545 -7.76 0.64 13.64
C PHE A 545 -9.17 0.63 14.22
N ALA A 546 -9.80 1.79 14.18
CA ALA A 546 -11.13 2.04 14.72
C ALA A 546 -11.99 2.77 13.70
N ALA A 547 -13.32 2.70 13.88
CA ALA A 547 -14.22 3.53 13.07
C ALA A 547 -14.15 5.01 13.50
N GLU A 548 -13.86 5.25 14.78
CA GLU A 548 -13.60 6.58 15.33
C GLU A 548 -12.59 6.47 16.47
N LEU A 549 -11.60 7.35 16.52
CA LEU A 549 -10.63 7.44 17.61
C LEU A 549 -10.86 8.72 18.40
N ARG A 550 -10.78 8.62 19.73
CA ARG A 550 -10.93 9.75 20.66
C ARG A 550 -9.86 9.73 21.73
N VAL A 551 -9.52 10.92 22.20
CA VAL A 551 -8.53 11.11 23.24
C VAL A 551 -9.21 11.55 24.54
N GLY A 552 -8.90 10.83 25.62
CA GLY A 552 -9.49 11.05 26.93
C GLY A 552 -10.88 10.43 27.09
N THR A 553 -11.29 10.31 28.35
CA THR A 553 -12.60 9.75 28.75
C THR A 553 -13.46 10.76 29.51
N THR A 554 -12.92 11.96 29.76
CA THR A 554 -13.55 13.05 30.54
C THR A 554 -14.07 14.17 29.64
N ALA A 555 -14.90 15.06 30.21
CA ALA A 555 -15.35 16.29 29.56
C ALA A 555 -14.20 17.24 29.15
N PHE A 556 -13.14 17.28 29.95
CA PHE A 556 -12.03 18.21 29.73
C PHE A 556 -11.12 17.74 28.61
N ASN A 557 -10.82 18.65 27.69
CA ASN A 557 -9.76 18.46 26.71
C ASN A 557 -8.41 18.40 27.43
N ARG A 558 -7.77 17.22 27.39
CA ARG A 558 -6.42 17.03 27.89
C ARG A 558 -5.41 17.34 26.78
N PRO A 559 -4.24 17.92 27.11
CA PRO A 559 -3.14 17.95 26.17
C PRO A 559 -2.84 16.54 25.66
N PHE A 560 -2.55 16.45 24.36
CA PHE A 560 -2.29 15.22 23.65
C PHE A 560 -0.94 15.34 22.97
N ASP A 561 -0.03 14.40 23.26
CA ASP A 561 1.24 14.24 22.55
C ASP A 561 1.17 12.95 21.72
N HIS A 562 1.42 13.07 20.42
CA HIS A 562 1.42 11.95 19.49
C HIS A 562 2.75 11.84 18.78
N LYS A 563 3.33 10.65 18.81
CA LYS A 563 4.53 10.31 18.05
C LYS A 563 4.24 9.12 17.15
N GLY A 564 4.56 9.24 15.86
CA GLY A 564 4.40 8.17 14.87
C GLY A 564 3.49 8.56 13.71
N GLN A 565 2.50 7.74 13.38
CA GLN A 565 1.77 7.86 12.12
C GLN A 565 0.28 8.13 12.31
N MET A 566 -0.34 8.74 11.31
CA MET A 566 -1.78 8.87 11.20
C MET A 566 -2.26 8.49 9.80
N GLY A 567 -3.35 7.75 9.72
CA GLY A 567 -3.91 7.34 8.44
C GLY A 567 -5.42 7.19 8.47
N SER A 568 -6.00 7.05 7.29
CA SER A 568 -7.45 6.90 7.13
C SER A 568 -7.82 5.60 6.42
N LEU A 569 -8.79 4.90 6.99
CA LEU A 569 -9.48 3.79 6.33
C LEU A 569 -10.62 4.26 5.41
N GLN A 570 -10.94 5.55 5.34
CA GLN A 570 -12.02 6.03 4.49
C GLN A 570 -11.71 5.80 3.00
N SER A 571 -12.73 5.46 2.22
CA SER A 571 -12.64 5.32 0.76
C SER A 571 -13.72 6.15 0.04
N GLY A 572 -13.35 6.77 -1.08
CA GLY A 572 -14.30 7.31 -2.06
C GLY A 572 -15.20 8.46 -1.59
N GLY A 573 -14.85 9.21 -0.54
CA GLY A 573 -15.67 10.32 -0.03
C GLY A 573 -15.28 11.70 -0.56
N THR A 574 -16.25 12.62 -0.62
CA THR A 574 -16.02 14.06 -0.88
C THR A 574 -15.64 14.83 0.40
N ALA A 575 -15.92 14.27 1.58
CA ALA A 575 -15.55 14.87 2.84
C ALA A 575 -14.03 14.74 3.07
N ALA A 576 -13.37 15.86 3.33
CA ALA A 576 -11.96 15.90 3.66
C ALA A 576 -11.72 15.18 4.99
N TRP A 577 -10.85 14.17 4.97
CA TRP A 577 -10.26 13.65 6.20
C TRP A 577 -9.17 14.60 6.68
N ARG A 578 -9.20 14.92 7.98
CA ARG A 578 -8.24 15.80 8.64
C ARG A 578 -7.60 15.05 9.81
N PRO A 579 -6.31 14.67 9.73
CA PRO A 579 -5.70 13.75 10.70
C PRO A 579 -5.77 14.20 12.16
N LEU A 580 -5.64 15.51 12.41
CA LEU A 580 -5.58 16.10 13.76
C LEU A 580 -6.91 16.67 14.25
N ASP A 581 -8.02 16.38 13.57
CA ASP A 581 -9.37 16.70 14.06
C ASP A 581 -9.86 15.65 15.06
N LEU A 582 -9.12 15.55 16.17
CA LEU A 582 -9.43 14.65 17.25
C LEU A 582 -10.54 15.23 18.12
N LYS A 583 -11.43 14.35 18.58
CA LYS A 583 -12.47 14.67 19.55
C LYS A 583 -12.10 14.14 20.92
N SER A 584 -12.49 14.88 21.94
CA SER A 584 -12.32 14.47 23.32
C SER A 584 -13.39 13.47 23.76
N GLY A 585 -13.24 12.97 25.00
CA GLY A 585 -14.26 12.17 25.67
C GLY A 585 -15.65 12.83 25.71
N GLY A 586 -15.69 14.17 25.74
CA GLY A 586 -16.91 14.99 25.84
C GLY A 586 -17.58 15.35 24.51
N ASP A 587 -17.16 14.78 23.38
CA ASP A 587 -17.60 15.15 22.02
C ASP A 587 -17.08 16.52 21.50
N ASP A 588 -16.31 17.25 22.31
CA ASP A 588 -15.69 18.52 21.93
C ASP A 588 -14.45 18.33 21.04
N ILE A 589 -14.21 19.29 20.15
CA ILE A 589 -13.00 19.35 19.32
C ILE A 589 -11.81 19.65 20.23
N VAL A 590 -10.71 18.92 20.07
CA VAL A 590 -9.45 19.23 20.74
C VAL A 590 -8.80 20.41 20.01
N HIS A 591 -8.66 21.56 20.69
CA HIS A 591 -8.15 22.79 20.07
C HIS A 591 -6.63 22.73 19.82
N THR A 592 -6.18 23.54 18.85
CA THR A 592 -4.82 23.56 18.29
C THR A 592 -3.70 23.72 19.32
N GLY A 593 -3.93 24.49 20.39
CA GLY A 593 -2.96 24.70 21.47
C GLY A 593 -2.77 23.50 22.41
N GLN A 594 -3.54 22.43 22.24
CA GLN A 594 -3.51 21.24 23.10
C GLN A 594 -3.00 19.98 22.37
N ILE A 595 -2.62 20.08 21.09
CA ILE A 595 -2.15 18.95 20.28
C ILE A 595 -0.68 19.15 19.94
N GLN A 596 0.20 18.36 20.54
CA GLN A 596 1.58 18.17 20.10
C GLN A 596 1.64 16.91 19.24
N ALA A 597 2.23 17.00 18.04
CA ALA A 597 2.34 15.85 17.15
C ALA A 597 3.67 15.86 16.40
N GLU A 598 4.42 14.78 16.56
CA GLU A 598 5.63 14.48 15.80
C GLU A 598 5.33 13.31 14.87
N LEU A 599 5.02 13.63 13.60
CA LEU A 599 4.64 12.64 12.61
C LEU A 599 5.87 12.14 11.86
N THR A 600 6.19 10.85 11.98
CA THR A 600 7.40 10.24 11.45
C THR A 600 7.10 8.97 10.64
N PRO A 601 7.92 8.66 9.62
CA PRO A 601 7.75 7.43 8.84
C PRO A 601 8.30 6.23 9.63
N LEU A 602 7.85 5.01 9.28
CA LEU A 602 8.54 3.81 9.73
C LEU A 602 9.83 3.70 8.93
N GLN A 603 10.95 3.51 9.61
CA GLN A 603 12.24 3.33 8.99
C GLN A 603 12.57 1.85 8.87
N SER A 604 12.21 1.02 9.85
CA SER A 604 12.55 -0.41 9.89
C SER A 604 11.33 -1.35 9.89
N PRO A 605 11.44 -2.57 9.33
CA PRO A 605 10.46 -3.64 9.56
C PRO A 605 10.23 -3.96 11.04
N ALA A 606 11.20 -3.62 11.91
CA ALA A 606 11.08 -3.76 13.36
C ALA A 606 9.94 -2.92 13.95
N GLU A 607 9.66 -1.76 13.36
CA GLU A 607 8.62 -0.83 13.80
C GLU A 607 7.23 -1.20 13.27
N LEU A 608 7.12 -2.24 12.43
CA LEU A 608 5.84 -2.65 11.89
C LEU A 608 4.95 -3.28 12.97
N PRO A 609 3.72 -2.78 13.15
CA PRO A 609 2.76 -3.40 14.04
C PRO A 609 2.26 -4.74 13.47
N PRO A 610 1.72 -5.64 14.32
CA PRO A 610 1.20 -6.94 13.91
C PRO A 610 0.19 -6.89 12.75
N ILE A 611 -0.67 -5.88 12.77
CA ILE A 611 -1.63 -5.55 11.72
C ILE A 611 -1.27 -4.18 11.16
N SER A 612 -1.16 -4.10 9.84
CA SER A 612 -0.89 -2.87 9.08
C SER A 612 -1.76 -2.80 7.83
N GLN A 613 -2.04 -1.58 7.37
CA GLN A 613 -2.60 -1.37 6.03
C GLN A 613 -1.53 -1.65 4.98
N LEU A 614 -1.95 -2.07 3.80
CA LEU A 614 -1.05 -2.39 2.70
C LEU A 614 -1.35 -1.52 1.49
N ASN A 615 -0.31 -1.21 0.73
CA ASN A 615 -0.40 -0.57 -0.56
C ASN A 615 0.36 -1.42 -1.57
N TRP A 616 -0.11 -1.40 -2.81
CA TRP A 616 0.64 -1.93 -3.94
C TRP A 616 1.21 -0.80 -4.76
N LEU A 617 2.52 -0.82 -4.94
CA LEU A 617 3.19 -0.06 -5.98
C LEU A 617 3.60 -1.02 -7.08
N VAL A 618 3.04 -0.86 -8.28
CA VAL A 618 3.36 -1.69 -9.44
C VAL A 618 4.21 -0.87 -10.40
N THR A 619 5.35 -1.43 -10.80
CA THR A 619 6.29 -0.79 -11.71
C THR A 619 6.76 -1.79 -12.76
N ILE A 620 7.21 -1.27 -13.90
CA ILE A 620 7.89 -2.09 -14.91
C ILE A 620 9.17 -1.41 -15.39
N GLU A 621 10.25 -2.18 -15.38
CA GLU A 621 11.58 -1.72 -15.78
C GLU A 621 12.16 -2.62 -16.88
N GLU A 622 12.87 -2.00 -17.82
CA GLU A 622 13.69 -2.72 -18.81
C GLU A 622 15.04 -3.03 -18.16
N ILE A 623 15.47 -4.28 -18.19
CA ILE A 623 16.81 -4.65 -17.75
C ILE A 623 17.71 -4.65 -18.98
N ALA A 624 18.67 -3.73 -19.00
CA ALA A 624 19.68 -3.67 -20.06
C ALA A 624 20.53 -4.96 -20.02
N ASN A 625 20.50 -5.71 -21.13
CA ASN A 625 21.37 -6.86 -21.35
C ASN A 625 22.83 -6.41 -21.45
#